data_AF-A0A967TC68-F1
#
_entry.id   AF-A0A967TC68-F1
#
_cell.length_a   1.000
_cell.length_b   1.000
_cell.length_c   1.000
_cell.angle_alpha   90.00
_cell.angle_beta   90.00
_cell.angle_gamma   90.00
#
_symmetry.space_group_name_H-M   'P 1'
#
loop_
_entity.id
_entity.type
_entity.pdbx_description
1 polymer ?
#
loop_
_entity_poly.entity_id
_entity_poly.type
_entity_poly.pdbx_seq_one_letter_code
_entity_poly.pdbx_strand_id
1 'polypeptide(L)'
;RKAGFDVVANYHQSQSVQVIAGKGLSETELAAERARLERVRGEVEYSALFAEFFGLFVDMLFGTRAPADVLDAIDSHAGTPESDLYRPYLLSLWEQHVEEWGDIPARFKQAV
;
A
#
# COMPACT_ATOMS: atom_id res chain seq x y z
N ARG A 1 0.74 -13.04 16.22
CA ARG A 1 1.89 -12.48 15.48
C ARG A 1 2.37 -13.47 14.42
N LYS A 2 2.52 -13.02 13.17
CA LYS A 2 3.23 -13.77 12.11
C LYS A 2 4.40 -12.89 11.65
N ALA A 3 5.60 -13.45 11.59
CA ALA A 3 6.83 -12.72 11.21
C ALA A 3 7.10 -11.42 12.01
N GLY A 4 6.62 -11.31 13.25
CA GLY A 4 6.78 -10.11 14.08
C GLY A 4 5.74 -9.01 13.87
N PHE A 5 4.72 -9.25 13.03
CA PHE A 5 3.61 -8.34 12.79
C PHE A 5 2.33 -8.79 13.51
N ASP A 6 1.55 -7.81 13.96
CA ASP A 6 0.21 -7.97 14.50
C ASP A 6 -0.80 -7.69 13.39
N VAL A 7 -1.60 -8.72 13.05
CA VAL A 7 -2.61 -8.63 11.99
C VAL A 7 -3.78 -7.79 12.51
N VAL A 8 -4.08 -6.71 11.80
CA VAL A 8 -5.13 -5.75 12.13
C VAL A 8 -6.43 -6.10 11.40
N ALA A 9 -6.36 -6.45 10.12
CA ALA A 9 -7.51 -6.88 9.32
C ALA A 9 -7.13 -7.97 8.30
N ASN A 10 -8.11 -8.79 7.93
CA ASN A 10 -7.97 -9.81 6.89
C ASN A 10 -9.27 -9.91 6.06
N TYR A 11 -9.24 -9.31 4.87
CA TYR A 11 -10.35 -9.30 3.92
C TYR A 11 -10.27 -10.49 2.96
N HIS A 12 -10.31 -11.69 3.51
CA HIS A 12 -10.23 -12.95 2.76
C HIS A 12 -11.42 -13.23 1.82
N GLN A 13 -12.50 -12.43 1.90
CA GLN A 13 -13.67 -12.50 1.02
C GLN A 13 -13.66 -11.44 -0.09
N SER A 14 -12.62 -10.61 -0.18
CA SER A 14 -12.46 -9.63 -1.25
C SER A 14 -11.90 -10.25 -2.55
N GLN A 15 -11.88 -9.47 -3.63
CA GLN A 15 -11.35 -9.91 -4.95
C GLN A 15 -9.85 -10.26 -4.91
N SER A 16 -9.12 -9.81 -3.89
CA SER A 16 -7.71 -10.14 -3.61
C SER A 16 -7.54 -10.42 -2.12
N VAL A 17 -6.75 -11.40 -1.68
CA VAL A 17 -6.58 -11.60 -0.22
C VAL A 17 -5.77 -10.44 0.36
N GLN A 18 -6.44 -9.54 1.08
CA GLN A 18 -5.80 -8.37 1.71
C GLN A 18 -5.59 -8.62 3.20
N VAL A 19 -4.33 -8.54 3.64
CA VAL A 19 -3.96 -8.60 5.07
C VAL A 19 -3.27 -7.30 5.44
N ILE A 20 -3.89 -6.55 6.36
CA ILE A 20 -3.30 -5.34 6.93
C ILE A 20 -2.66 -5.73 8.25
N ALA A 21 -1.36 -5.46 8.40
CA ALA A 21 -0.60 -5.80 9.60
C ALA A 21 0.33 -4.66 10.01
N GLY A 22 0.41 -4.39 11.32
CA GLY A 22 1.31 -3.41 11.92
C GLY A 22 2.41 -4.07 12.72
N LYS A 23 3.54 -3.38 12.93
CA LYS A 23 4.67 -3.88 13.72
C LYS A 23 4.80 -3.05 15.00
N GLY A 24 4.88 -3.73 16.15
CA GLY A 24 5.14 -3.06 17.44
C GLY A 24 3.99 -2.21 17.97
N LEU A 25 2.76 -2.45 17.50
CA LEU A 25 1.57 -1.74 17.99
C LEU A 25 1.22 -2.21 19.41
N SER A 26 0.93 -1.26 20.30
CA SER A 26 0.28 -1.51 21.58
C SER A 26 -1.15 -2.01 21.36
N GLU A 27 -1.76 -2.58 22.40
CA GLU A 27 -3.17 -3.03 22.34
C GLU A 27 -4.14 -1.88 22.02
N THR A 28 -3.86 -0.67 22.50
CA THR A 28 -4.70 0.51 22.25
C THR A 28 -4.61 0.95 20.79
N GLU A 29 -3.41 0.97 20.21
CA GLU A 29 -3.19 1.30 18.79
C GLU A 29 -3.83 0.25 17.88
N LEU A 30 -3.69 -1.03 18.23
CA LEU A 30 -4.37 -2.13 17.55
C LEU A 30 -5.88 -1.98 17.55
N ALA A 31 -6.48 -1.62 18.69
CA ALA A 31 -7.91 -1.42 18.81
C ALA A 31 -8.41 -0.21 18.00
N ALA A 32 -7.67 0.92 18.06
CA ALA A 32 -7.98 2.11 17.28
C ALA A 32 -7.93 1.82 15.77
N GLU A 33 -6.92 1.07 15.33
CA GLU A 33 -6.74 0.79 13.92
C GLU A 33 -7.74 -0.25 13.38
N ARG A 34 -8.13 -1.24 14.19
CA ARG A 34 -9.28 -2.09 13.88
C ARG A 34 -10.57 -1.28 13.70
N ALA A 35 -10.83 -0.34 14.61
CA ALA A 35 -12.03 0.49 14.53
C ALA A 35 -12.03 1.46 13.34
N ARG A 36 -10.84 1.93 12.91
CA ARG A 36 -10.70 2.70 11.67
C ARG A 36 -11.02 1.83 10.45
N LEU A 37 -10.41 0.66 10.36
CA LEU A 37 -10.55 -0.25 9.22
C LEU A 37 -11.97 -0.82 9.08
N GLU A 38 -12.70 -1.05 10.17
CA GLU A 38 -14.10 -1.47 10.07
C GLU A 38 -15.02 -0.36 9.54
N ARG A 39 -14.72 0.92 9.82
CA ARG A 39 -15.53 2.03 9.29
C ARG A 39 -15.39 2.19 7.78
N VAL A 40 -14.22 1.87 7.23
CA VAL A 40 -13.93 1.99 5.79
C VAL A 40 -13.96 0.64 5.07
N ARG A 41 -14.43 -0.42 5.74
CA ARG A 41 -14.38 -1.79 5.21
C ARG A 41 -15.08 -1.92 3.85
N GLY A 42 -16.26 -1.32 3.69
CA GLY A 42 -17.01 -1.37 2.43
C GLY A 42 -16.31 -0.67 1.27
N GLU A 43 -15.41 0.25 1.56
CA GLU A 43 -14.59 0.94 0.56
C GLU A 43 -13.38 0.08 0.17
N VAL A 44 -12.72 -0.57 1.14
CA VAL A 44 -11.47 -1.34 0.93
C VAL A 44 -11.72 -2.78 0.43
N GLU A 45 -12.74 -3.47 0.95
CA GLU A 45 -13.02 -4.89 0.66
C GLU A 45 -13.45 -5.13 -0.81
N TYR A 46 -13.92 -4.10 -1.51
CA TYR A 46 -14.29 -4.19 -2.93
C TYR A 46 -13.74 -3.03 -3.77
N SER A 47 -12.66 -2.37 -3.31
CA SER A 47 -12.06 -1.27 -4.06
C SER A 47 -11.49 -1.76 -5.39
N ALA A 48 -12.10 -1.30 -6.48
CA ALA A 48 -11.54 -1.47 -7.82
C ALA A 48 -10.17 -0.80 -7.95
N LEU A 49 -9.99 0.35 -7.29
CA LEU A 49 -8.74 1.11 -7.32
C LEU A 49 -7.61 0.38 -6.58
N PHE A 50 -7.92 -0.29 -5.47
CA PHE A 50 -6.95 -1.13 -4.77
C PHE A 50 -6.48 -2.28 -5.65
N ALA A 51 -7.42 -2.96 -6.33
CA ALA A 51 -7.09 -4.04 -7.26
C ALA A 51 -6.27 -3.53 -8.45
N GLU A 52 -6.57 -2.34 -8.96
CA GLU A 52 -5.80 -1.67 -10.00
C GLU A 52 -4.36 -1.40 -9.55
N PHE A 53 -4.16 -0.75 -8.40
CA PHE A 53 -2.83 -0.49 -7.85
C PHE A 53 -2.05 -1.77 -7.56
N PHE A 54 -2.71 -2.81 -7.07
CA PHE A 54 -2.08 -4.12 -6.94
C PHE A 54 -1.57 -4.66 -8.27
N GLY A 55 -2.39 -4.57 -9.34
CA GLY A 55 -1.97 -4.98 -10.69
C GLY A 55 -0.75 -4.21 -11.17
N LEU A 56 -0.73 -2.89 -10.97
CA LEU A 56 0.42 -2.05 -11.31
C LEU A 56 1.71 -2.46 -10.56
N PHE A 57 1.57 -2.83 -9.29
CA PHE A 57 2.70 -3.35 -8.50
C PHE A 57 3.20 -4.69 -9.03
N VAL A 58 2.31 -5.60 -9.41
CA VAL A 58 2.70 -6.89 -10.01
C VAL A 58 3.49 -6.64 -11.30
N ASP A 59 2.99 -5.78 -12.19
CA ASP A 59 3.69 -5.42 -13.43
C ASP A 59 5.09 -4.84 -13.17
N MET A 60 5.20 -3.96 -12.17
CA MET A 60 6.48 -3.39 -11.76
C MET A 60 7.46 -4.45 -11.22
N LEU A 61 6.98 -5.33 -10.34
CA LEU A 61 7.81 -6.39 -9.75
C LEU A 61 8.30 -7.40 -10.80
N PHE A 62 7.53 -7.63 -11.87
CA PHE A 62 7.94 -8.47 -13.00
C PHE A 62 8.68 -7.70 -14.11
N GLY A 63 8.97 -6.41 -13.91
CA GLY A 63 9.74 -5.58 -14.82
C GLY A 63 9.01 -5.18 -16.11
N THR A 64 7.68 -5.32 -16.16
CA THR A 64 6.86 -4.89 -17.31
C THR A 64 6.43 -3.42 -17.20
N ARG A 65 6.65 -2.77 -16.05
CA ARG A 65 6.38 -1.35 -15.81
C ARG A 65 7.44 -0.70 -14.90
N ALA A 66 7.78 0.56 -15.15
CA ALA A 66 8.76 1.26 -14.33
C ALA A 66 8.13 1.75 -13.00
N PRO A 67 8.87 1.78 -11.88
CA PRO A 67 8.37 2.31 -10.60
C PRO A 67 7.85 3.74 -10.69
N ALA A 68 8.47 4.58 -11.52
CA ALA A 68 8.01 5.94 -11.78
C ALA A 68 6.58 5.98 -12.36
N ASP A 69 6.25 5.07 -13.28
CA ASP A 69 4.94 5.03 -13.95
C ASP A 69 3.84 4.50 -13.02
N VAL A 70 4.21 3.69 -12.03
CA VAL A 70 3.30 3.24 -10.97
C VAL A 70 3.07 4.38 -9.98
N LEU A 71 4.12 5.09 -9.59
CA LEU A 71 4.01 6.20 -8.65
C LEU A 71 3.21 7.38 -9.24
N ASP A 72 3.40 7.69 -10.53
CA ASP A 72 2.58 8.68 -11.24
C ASP A 72 1.08 8.29 -11.24
N ALA A 73 0.76 6.99 -11.41
CA ALA A 73 -0.63 6.51 -11.39
C ALA A 73 -1.25 6.55 -9.99
N ILE A 74 -0.43 6.38 -8.94
CA ILE A 74 -0.87 6.54 -7.56
C ILE A 74 -1.11 8.02 -7.25
N ASP A 75 -0.16 8.89 -7.62
CA ASP A 75 -0.25 10.33 -7.38
C ASP A 75 -1.42 10.98 -8.14
N SER A 76 -1.86 10.42 -9.27
CA SER A 76 -3.07 10.89 -9.98
C SER A 76 -4.38 10.65 -9.21
N HIS A 77 -4.33 9.82 -8.16
CA HIS A 77 -5.46 9.54 -7.26
C HIS A 77 -5.20 10.08 -5.84
N ALA A 78 -4.30 11.06 -5.68
CA ALA A 78 -3.96 11.61 -4.37
C ALA A 78 -5.22 12.03 -3.57
N GLY A 79 -5.24 11.62 -2.29
CA GLY A 79 -6.35 11.86 -1.37
C GLY A 79 -7.39 10.74 -1.31
N THR A 80 -7.17 9.61 -2.00
CA THR A 80 -7.94 8.38 -1.77
C THR A 80 -7.29 7.50 -0.70
N PRO A 81 -8.07 6.70 0.04
CA PRO A 81 -7.51 5.74 0.99
C PRO A 81 -6.47 4.79 0.37
N GLU A 82 -6.66 4.42 -0.90
CA GLU A 82 -5.73 3.55 -1.64
C GLU A 82 -4.42 4.26 -1.95
N SER A 83 -4.45 5.54 -2.37
CA SER A 83 -3.21 6.28 -2.66
C SER A 83 -2.37 6.44 -1.40
N ASP A 84 -3.02 6.70 -0.27
CA ASP A 84 -2.37 6.92 1.02
C ASP A 84 -1.71 5.62 1.55
N LEU A 85 -2.22 4.45 1.14
CA LEU A 85 -1.63 3.15 1.46
C LEU A 85 -0.47 2.80 0.54
N TYR A 86 -0.66 2.92 -0.78
CA TYR A 86 0.30 2.42 -1.77
C TYR A 86 1.50 3.33 -1.98
N ARG A 87 1.31 4.65 -1.90
CA ARG A 87 2.39 5.62 -2.14
C ARG A 87 3.58 5.45 -1.19
N PRO A 88 3.42 5.47 0.15
CA PRO A 88 4.55 5.29 1.05
C PRO A 88 5.16 3.89 0.92
N TYR A 89 4.35 2.87 0.63
CA TYR A 89 4.85 1.52 0.40
C TYR A 89 5.76 1.45 -0.84
N LEU A 90 5.37 2.05 -1.96
CA LEU A 90 6.21 2.09 -3.17
C LEU A 90 7.52 2.84 -2.92
N LEU A 91 7.47 4.00 -2.27
CA LEU A 91 8.66 4.79 -1.96
C LEU A 91 9.65 4.00 -1.10
N SER A 92 9.17 3.37 -0.02
CA SER A 92 10.02 2.53 0.83
C SER A 92 10.56 1.30 0.10
N LEU A 93 9.80 0.71 -0.81
CA LEU A 93 10.26 -0.41 -1.63
C LEU A 93 11.35 0.05 -2.61
N TRP A 94 11.17 1.21 -3.26
CA TRP A 94 12.15 1.76 -4.18
C TRP A 94 13.47 2.10 -3.46
N GLU A 95 13.42 2.66 -2.26
CA GLU A 95 14.62 2.88 -1.44
C GLU A 95 15.42 1.59 -1.18
N GLN A 96 14.75 0.44 -1.10
CA GLN A 96 15.38 -0.87 -0.89
C GLN A 96 15.96 -1.48 -2.17
N HIS A 97 15.53 -1.01 -3.34
CA HIS A 97 15.89 -1.53 -4.66
C HIS A 97 16.55 -0.48 -5.57
N VAL A 98 17.24 0.52 -4.99
CA VAL A 98 17.93 1.59 -5.75
C VAL A 98 18.96 1.04 -6.74
N GLU A 99 19.63 -0.08 -6.43
CA GLU A 99 20.58 -0.72 -7.36
C GLU A 99 19.91 -1.22 -8.65
N GLU A 100 18.65 -1.64 -8.56
CA GLU A 100 17.89 -2.20 -9.68
C GLU A 100 17.10 -1.12 -10.44
N TRP A 101 16.52 -0.15 -9.71
CA TRP A 101 15.56 0.81 -10.25
C TRP A 101 16.10 2.25 -10.36
N GLY A 102 17.33 2.48 -9.88
CA GLY A 102 17.93 3.80 -9.80
C GLY A 102 17.38 4.66 -8.66
N ASP A 103 17.90 5.88 -8.53
CA ASP A 103 17.45 6.83 -7.53
C ASP A 103 16.00 7.26 -7.74
N ILE A 104 15.27 7.44 -6.63
CA ILE A 104 13.93 8.05 -6.66
C ILE A 104 14.04 9.46 -7.28
N PRO A 105 13.29 9.75 -8.35
CA PRO A 105 13.25 11.08 -8.95
C PRO A 105 12.83 12.17 -7.95
N ALA A 106 13.49 13.34 -8.00
CA ALA A 106 13.23 14.44 -7.07
C ALA A 106 11.76 14.88 -7.01
N ARG A 107 11.02 14.75 -8.13
CA ARG A 107 9.59 15.06 -8.22
C ARG A 107 8.71 14.27 -7.24
N PHE A 108 9.15 13.09 -6.82
CA PHE A 108 8.39 12.22 -5.93
C PHE A 108 8.75 12.36 -4.45
N LYS A 109 9.85 13.07 -4.14
CA LYS A 109 10.34 13.25 -2.76
C LYS A 109 9.57 14.31 -1.98
N GLN A 110 8.64 15.02 -2.61
CA GLN A 110 7.77 15.97 -1.92
C GLN A 110 6.62 15.21 -1.26
N ALA A 111 6.45 15.41 0.05
CA ALA A 111 5.27 14.95 0.77
C ALA A 111 4.09 15.87 0.41
N VAL A 112 2.94 15.28 0.09
CA VAL A 112 1.64 15.95 0.13
C VAL A 112 1.18 16.01 1.57
#